data_AF-A0A6P4F1E4-F1
#
_entry.id   AF-A0A6P4F1E4-F1
#
_cell.length_a   1.000
_cell.length_b   1.000
_cell.length_c   1.000
_cell.angle_alpha   90.00
_cell.angle_beta   90.00
_cell.angle_gamma   90.00
#
_symmetry.space_group_name_H-M   'P 1'
#
loop_
_entity.id
_entity.type
_entity.pdbx_description
1 polymer ?
#
loop_
_entity_poly.entity_id
_entity_poly.type
_entity_poly.pdbx_seq_one_letter_code
_entity_poly.pdbx_strand_id
1 'polypeptide(L)'
;METQDTTSLSDLDQMSLKSLGIGVAGKHEIRMESDIEVESCDWQLLFHSIQQKIRRKSDLLIALTHFLVTQEYRLRNTTNSTDSGGSTSELLPSNWNRDAHRYTLHYIDQLGSQYVLLAKLSRKDLVISLQNSTSKRMSIACLQPENIVRSTSKSYLEKCIPKTEKIIDRLRCNLVDPVVRGTKRTAEAPFFAQRIHEKKKLLLRNPPPLRVTFNLIESTHASVGSDETT
;
A
#
# COMPACT_ATOMS: atom_id res chain seq x y z
N MET A 1 -31.31 22.94 -55.68
CA MET A 1 -30.30 22.04 -55.09
C MET A 1 -29.21 22.93 -54.54
N GLU A 2 -29.06 22.95 -53.22
CA GLU A 2 -28.02 23.71 -52.54
C GLU A 2 -26.93 22.72 -52.10
N THR A 3 -25.68 23.10 -52.29
CA THR A 3 -24.51 22.42 -51.71
C THR A 3 -23.61 23.51 -51.14
N GLN A 4 -23.54 23.59 -49.81
CA GLN A 4 -22.67 24.51 -49.09
C GLN A 4 -21.29 23.88 -48.90
N ASP A 5 -20.28 24.45 -49.53
CA ASP A 5 -18.88 24.10 -49.25
C ASP A 5 -18.40 24.86 -48.01
N THR A 6 -18.11 24.13 -46.93
CA THR A 6 -17.56 24.68 -45.68
C THR A 6 -16.23 24.02 -45.33
N THR A 7 -15.23 24.22 -46.18
CA THR A 7 -13.85 23.78 -45.95
C THR A 7 -13.26 24.57 -44.76
N SER A 8 -12.79 23.87 -43.73
CA SER A 8 -12.47 24.49 -42.43
C SER A 8 -11.13 25.22 -42.39
N LEU A 9 -11.04 26.21 -41.49
CA LEU A 9 -9.83 26.96 -41.15
C LEU A 9 -8.85 26.09 -40.35
N SER A 10 -7.84 25.52 -41.02
CA SER A 10 -6.79 24.74 -40.33
C SER A 10 -5.45 24.68 -41.08
N ASP A 11 -4.99 25.81 -41.63
CA ASP A 11 -3.78 25.83 -42.49
C ASP A 11 -2.89 27.08 -42.31
N LEU A 12 -2.79 27.61 -41.08
CA LEU A 12 -2.03 28.85 -40.83
C LEU A 12 -1.47 28.99 -39.39
N ASP A 13 -0.67 28.02 -38.94
CA ASP A 13 0.45 28.31 -38.01
C ASP A 13 1.59 27.27 -38.03
N GLN A 14 2.19 27.04 -39.21
CA GLN A 14 3.45 26.30 -39.33
C GLN A 14 4.45 27.00 -40.27
N MET A 15 5.12 28.05 -39.80
CA MET A 15 6.53 28.31 -40.17
C MET A 15 7.22 29.40 -39.33
N SER A 16 8.55 29.28 -39.23
CA SER A 16 9.51 30.35 -38.89
C SER A 16 9.70 30.81 -37.42
N LEU A 17 10.19 29.91 -36.56
CA LEU A 17 11.13 30.28 -35.47
C LEU A 17 12.35 29.35 -35.44
N LYS A 18 13.16 29.37 -36.51
CA LYS A 18 14.45 28.64 -36.61
C LYS A 18 15.66 29.53 -36.90
N SER A 19 15.51 30.86 -36.85
CA SER A 19 16.51 31.82 -37.37
C SER A 19 17.32 32.60 -36.31
N LEU A 20 17.12 32.37 -35.01
CA LEU A 20 17.99 32.91 -33.96
C LEU A 20 18.77 31.77 -33.28
N GLY A 21 20.07 31.69 -33.60
CA GLY A 21 21.00 30.72 -33.02
C GLY A 21 21.42 31.08 -31.59
N ILE A 22 20.50 30.95 -30.63
CA ILE A 22 20.77 31.12 -29.20
C ILE A 22 20.65 29.74 -28.53
N GLY A 23 21.78 29.20 -28.09
CA GLY A 23 21.82 27.92 -27.38
C GLY A 23 21.33 28.07 -25.94
N VAL A 24 20.27 27.35 -25.58
CA VAL A 24 19.79 27.20 -24.20
C VAL A 24 19.67 25.72 -23.88
N ALA A 25 20.28 25.28 -22.78
CA ALA A 25 20.20 23.90 -22.32
C ALA A 25 18.82 23.63 -21.71
N GLY A 26 18.08 22.66 -22.23
CA GLY A 26 16.81 22.27 -21.65
C GLY A 26 16.02 21.23 -22.45
N LYS A 27 15.92 20.02 -21.90
CA LYS A 27 14.74 19.15 -22.05
C LYS A 27 14.66 18.14 -20.90
N HIS A 28 14.49 18.68 -19.69
CA HIS A 28 13.76 17.94 -18.67
C HIS A 28 12.30 17.91 -19.14
N GLU A 29 11.74 16.73 -19.36
CA GLU A 29 10.47 16.60 -20.08
C GLU A 29 9.29 17.03 -19.19
N ILE A 30 8.55 18.06 -19.64
CA ILE A 30 7.41 18.61 -18.90
C ILE A 30 6.22 17.68 -19.09
N ARG A 31 5.86 16.93 -18.04
CA ARG A 31 4.78 15.93 -18.09
C ARG A 31 4.18 15.61 -16.69
N MET A 32 4.18 16.60 -15.79
CA MET A 32 3.97 16.37 -14.35
C MET A 32 3.01 17.37 -13.66
N GLU A 33 2.40 18.32 -14.38
CA GLU A 33 1.52 19.34 -13.76
C GLU A 33 0.03 18.94 -13.85
N SER A 34 -0.44 18.57 -15.06
CA SER A 34 -1.84 18.25 -15.37
C SER A 34 -2.41 17.10 -14.55
N ASP A 35 -1.61 16.05 -14.38
CA ASP A 35 -2.09 14.76 -13.87
C ASP A 35 -2.33 14.85 -12.35
N ILE A 36 -1.54 15.67 -11.65
CA ILE A 36 -1.64 15.91 -10.19
C ILE A 36 -2.89 16.73 -9.84
N GLU A 37 -3.27 17.72 -10.65
CA GLU A 37 -4.49 18.49 -10.42
C GLU A 37 -5.75 17.61 -10.55
N VAL A 38 -5.77 16.67 -11.51
CA VAL A 38 -6.88 15.73 -11.71
C VAL A 38 -6.95 14.72 -10.56
N GLU A 39 -5.83 14.06 -10.20
CA GLU A 39 -5.78 13.10 -9.08
C GLU A 39 -6.24 13.75 -7.75
N SER A 40 -5.88 15.02 -7.53
CA SER A 40 -6.32 15.80 -6.37
C SER A 40 -7.83 16.07 -6.38
N CYS A 41 -8.42 16.36 -7.54
CA CYS A 41 -9.86 16.59 -7.69
C CYS A 41 -10.68 15.32 -7.47
N ASP A 42 -10.30 14.21 -8.09
CA ASP A 42 -11.05 12.95 -8.00
C ASP A 42 -11.02 12.37 -6.58
N TRP A 43 -9.90 12.51 -5.86
CA TRP A 43 -9.87 12.16 -4.44
C TRP A 43 -10.83 13.03 -3.63
N GLN A 44 -10.90 14.34 -3.88
CA GLN A 44 -11.79 15.25 -3.14
C GLN A 44 -13.26 14.86 -3.34
N LEU A 45 -13.66 14.45 -4.54
CA LEU A 45 -15.01 13.94 -4.83
C LEU A 45 -15.31 12.65 -4.06
N LEU A 46 -14.41 11.65 -4.12
CA LEU A 46 -14.57 10.41 -3.35
C LEU A 46 -14.64 10.71 -1.85
N PHE A 47 -13.71 11.49 -1.32
CA PHE A 47 -13.65 11.87 0.09
C PHE A 47 -14.94 12.57 0.54
N HIS A 48 -15.46 13.50 -0.25
CA HIS A 48 -16.73 14.18 0.05
C HIS A 48 -17.88 13.19 0.21
N SER A 49 -17.95 12.15 -0.64
CA SER A 49 -19.01 11.12 -0.59
C SER A 49 -18.93 10.16 0.62
N ILE A 50 -17.76 10.06 1.27
CA ILE A 50 -17.52 9.15 2.40
C ILE A 50 -17.20 9.84 3.73
N GLN A 51 -16.99 11.16 3.76
CA GLN A 51 -16.58 11.91 4.97
C GLN A 51 -17.48 11.68 6.19
N GLN A 52 -18.78 11.44 5.98
CA GLN A 52 -19.76 11.18 7.05
C GLN A 52 -19.74 9.72 7.53
N LYS A 53 -19.17 8.81 6.73
CA LYS A 53 -19.04 7.38 7.01
C LYS A 53 -17.72 7.07 7.71
N ILE A 54 -16.66 7.86 7.46
CA ILE A 54 -15.35 7.73 8.12
C ILE A 54 -15.50 7.93 9.64
N ARG A 55 -15.05 6.94 10.41
CA ARG A 55 -15.08 6.91 11.89
C ARG A 55 -13.71 6.64 12.50
N ARG A 56 -12.74 6.16 11.70
CA ARG A 56 -11.44 5.64 12.16
C ARG A 56 -10.30 6.12 11.28
N LYS A 57 -9.09 6.17 11.83
CA LYS A 57 -7.85 6.38 11.04
C LYS A 57 -7.63 5.26 10.01
N SER A 58 -8.01 4.02 10.34
CA SER A 58 -7.95 2.89 9.41
C SER A 58 -8.88 3.06 8.21
N ASP A 59 -10.09 3.61 8.40
CA ASP A 59 -11.05 3.87 7.32
C ASP A 59 -10.41 4.72 6.22
N LEU A 60 -9.75 5.82 6.59
CA LEU A 60 -9.13 6.74 5.62
C LEU A 60 -8.04 6.07 4.79
N LEU A 61 -7.27 5.13 5.36
CA LEU A 61 -6.26 4.37 4.62
C LEU A 61 -6.87 3.32 3.68
N ILE A 62 -7.99 2.70 4.06
CA ILE A 62 -8.75 1.81 3.18
C ILE A 62 -9.41 2.59 2.03
N ALA A 63 -9.90 3.80 2.30
CA ALA A 63 -10.40 4.71 1.27
C ALA A 63 -9.30 5.15 0.30
N LEU A 64 -8.11 5.52 0.79
CA LEU A 64 -6.96 5.83 -0.06
C LEU A 64 -6.52 4.63 -0.91
N THR A 65 -6.53 3.42 -0.32
CA THR A 65 -6.21 2.19 -1.07
C THR A 65 -7.29 1.85 -2.10
N HIS A 66 -8.56 2.15 -1.81
CA HIS A 66 -9.68 2.00 -2.75
C HIS A 66 -9.53 2.96 -3.95
N PHE A 67 -9.28 4.24 -3.69
CA PHE A 67 -9.03 5.26 -4.72
C PHE A 67 -7.90 4.85 -5.67
N LEU A 68 -6.78 4.40 -5.11
CA LEU A 68 -5.62 3.89 -5.86
C LEU A 68 -6.03 2.75 -6.82
N VAL A 69 -6.81 1.77 -6.36
CA VAL A 69 -7.19 0.64 -7.24
C VAL A 69 -8.31 0.98 -8.22
N THR A 70 -9.22 1.91 -7.90
CA THR A 70 -10.29 2.32 -8.82
C THR A 70 -9.79 3.25 -9.92
N GLN A 71 -8.96 4.24 -9.60
CA GLN A 71 -8.50 5.22 -10.59
C GLN A 71 -7.27 4.74 -11.39
N GLU A 72 -6.10 4.57 -10.76
CA GLU A 72 -4.86 4.20 -11.49
C GLU A 72 -4.95 2.82 -12.17
N TYR A 73 -5.59 1.85 -11.51
CA TYR A 73 -5.67 0.45 -11.98
C TYR A 73 -7.03 0.07 -12.58
N ARG A 74 -8.00 0.99 -12.62
CA ARG A 74 -9.32 0.82 -13.25
C ARG A 74 -10.10 -0.41 -12.77
N LEU A 75 -9.85 -0.86 -11.52
CA LEU A 75 -10.56 -1.97 -10.90
C LEU A 75 -11.90 -1.48 -10.35
N ARG A 76 -13.02 -1.96 -10.89
CA ARG A 76 -14.36 -1.52 -10.46
C ARG A 76 -14.87 -2.37 -9.30
N ASN A 77 -15.53 -1.76 -8.32
CA ASN A 77 -16.04 -2.45 -7.14
C ASN A 77 -17.30 -3.28 -7.47
N THR A 78 -17.35 -4.51 -6.94
CA THR A 78 -18.44 -5.49 -7.12
C THR A 78 -19.08 -5.93 -5.79
N THR A 79 -18.70 -5.33 -4.66
CA THR A 79 -19.14 -5.77 -3.31
C THR A 79 -20.66 -5.61 -3.08
N ASN A 80 -21.34 -4.77 -3.87
CA ASN A 80 -22.80 -4.59 -3.82
C ASN A 80 -23.56 -5.40 -4.91
N SER A 81 -22.88 -6.02 -5.88
CA SER A 81 -23.55 -6.63 -7.05
C SER A 81 -24.07 -8.03 -6.75
N THR A 82 -25.04 -8.12 -5.85
CA THR A 82 -25.83 -9.34 -5.58
C THR A 82 -26.80 -9.65 -6.73
N ASP A 83 -27.28 -8.60 -7.40
CA ASP A 83 -28.31 -8.68 -8.43
C ASP A 83 -27.70 -8.84 -9.82
N SER A 84 -28.39 -9.56 -10.71
CA SER A 84 -27.94 -9.93 -12.06
C SER A 84 -27.90 -8.76 -13.08
N GLY A 85 -27.82 -7.52 -12.59
CA GLY A 85 -27.74 -6.27 -13.36
C GLY A 85 -26.37 -5.57 -13.33
N GLY A 86 -25.32 -6.20 -12.77
CA GLY A 86 -23.92 -5.86 -13.08
C GLY A 86 -23.45 -4.43 -12.76
N SER A 87 -24.03 -3.75 -11.75
CA SER A 87 -23.64 -2.38 -11.38
C SER A 87 -22.26 -2.31 -10.73
N THR A 88 -21.22 -2.27 -11.56
CA THR A 88 -19.82 -2.07 -11.15
C THR A 88 -19.57 -0.60 -10.86
N SER A 89 -19.11 -0.25 -9.65
CA SER A 89 -18.99 1.16 -9.21
C SER A 89 -17.57 1.55 -8.81
N GLU A 90 -17.23 2.82 -9.00
CA GLU A 90 -16.01 3.46 -8.48
C GLU A 90 -16.18 4.02 -7.05
N LEU A 91 -17.40 3.94 -6.50
CA LEU A 91 -17.70 4.38 -5.14
C LEU A 91 -17.54 3.24 -4.12
N LEU A 92 -17.20 3.62 -2.89
CA LEU A 92 -17.15 2.68 -1.77
C LEU A 92 -18.56 2.11 -1.45
N PRO A 93 -18.68 0.79 -1.20
CA PRO A 93 -19.95 0.11 -0.89
C PRO A 93 -20.77 0.71 0.25
N SER A 94 -22.04 0.32 0.35
CA SER A 94 -22.78 0.61 1.59
C SER A 94 -22.12 -0.16 2.75
N ASN A 95 -22.02 0.46 3.93
CA ASN A 95 -21.52 -0.21 5.14
C ASN A 95 -20.11 -0.82 5.06
N TRP A 96 -19.26 -0.36 4.13
CA TRP A 96 -17.91 -0.90 3.87
C TRP A 96 -16.95 -0.90 5.08
N ASN A 97 -17.18 -0.04 6.07
CA ASN A 97 -16.45 0.04 7.35
C ASN A 97 -17.31 -0.35 8.57
N ARG A 98 -18.31 -1.23 8.39
CA ARG A 98 -19.20 -1.69 9.47
C ARG A 98 -18.48 -2.54 10.52
N ASP A 99 -17.58 -3.43 10.10
CA ASP A 99 -16.72 -4.17 11.04
C ASP A 99 -15.58 -3.25 11.51
N ALA A 100 -15.40 -3.20 12.82
CA ALA A 100 -14.44 -2.34 13.50
C ALA A 100 -12.96 -2.68 13.22
N HIS A 101 -12.69 -3.93 12.81
CA HIS A 101 -11.37 -4.53 12.72
C HIS A 101 -11.12 -5.26 11.40
N ARG A 102 -12.11 -5.39 10.52
CA ARG A 102 -12.00 -6.08 9.23
C ARG A 102 -12.63 -5.26 8.11
N TYR A 103 -12.00 -5.28 6.95
CA TYR A 103 -12.53 -4.72 5.72
C TYR A 103 -12.42 -5.77 4.61
N THR A 104 -13.47 -5.87 3.79
CA THR A 104 -13.52 -6.77 2.63
C THR A 104 -14.14 -6.00 1.48
N LEU A 105 -13.40 -5.86 0.37
CA LEU A 105 -13.86 -5.19 -0.84
C LEU A 105 -13.52 -6.06 -2.05
N HIS A 106 -14.54 -6.33 -2.86
CA HIS A 106 -14.43 -7.10 -4.09
C HIS A 106 -14.34 -6.16 -5.29
N TYR A 107 -13.50 -6.51 -6.27
CA TYR A 107 -13.33 -5.76 -7.51
C TYR A 107 -13.21 -6.69 -8.71
N ILE A 108 -13.41 -6.12 -9.90
CA ILE A 108 -13.17 -6.76 -11.19
C ILE A 108 -12.41 -5.81 -12.12
N ASP A 109 -11.49 -6.33 -12.93
CA ASP A 109 -10.88 -5.56 -14.03
C ASP A 109 -11.72 -5.65 -15.33
N GLN A 110 -11.29 -4.91 -16.37
CA GLN A 110 -11.96 -4.87 -17.67
C GLN A 110 -11.86 -6.20 -18.46
N LEU A 111 -11.01 -7.13 -18.04
CA LEU A 111 -10.83 -8.47 -18.62
C LEU A 111 -11.61 -9.55 -17.84
N GLY A 112 -12.31 -9.17 -16.77
CA GLY A 112 -13.06 -10.09 -15.91
C GLY A 112 -12.24 -10.72 -14.78
N SER A 113 -10.96 -10.34 -14.58
CA SER A 113 -10.19 -10.87 -13.46
C SER A 113 -10.76 -10.36 -12.14
N GLN A 114 -11.00 -11.27 -11.19
CA GLN A 114 -11.54 -10.93 -9.89
C GLN A 114 -10.44 -10.63 -8.87
N TYR A 115 -10.62 -9.57 -8.09
CA TYR A 115 -9.72 -9.17 -7.02
C TYR A 115 -10.47 -9.06 -5.69
N VAL A 116 -9.80 -9.43 -4.60
CA VAL A 116 -10.31 -9.24 -3.24
C VAL A 116 -9.26 -8.45 -2.45
N LEU A 117 -9.66 -7.29 -1.94
CA LEU A 117 -8.92 -6.55 -0.93
C LEU A 117 -9.48 -6.95 0.44
N LEU A 118 -8.64 -7.56 1.25
CA LEU A 118 -8.89 -7.83 2.65
C LEU A 118 -8.00 -6.92 3.49
N ALA A 119 -8.53 -6.36 4.58
CA ALA A 119 -7.70 -5.72 5.59
C ALA A 119 -8.14 -6.08 7.00
N LYS A 120 -7.17 -6.14 7.91
CA LYS A 120 -7.38 -6.41 9.34
C LYS A 120 -6.59 -5.44 10.20
N LEU A 121 -7.27 -4.72 11.08
CA LEU A 121 -6.66 -3.86 12.10
C LEU A 121 -6.39 -4.69 13.36
N SER A 122 -5.10 -4.92 13.65
CA SER A 122 -4.64 -5.70 14.80
C SER A 122 -3.73 -4.86 15.68
N ARG A 123 -4.17 -4.57 16.92
CA ARG A 123 -3.51 -3.66 17.89
C ARG A 123 -3.34 -2.24 17.36
N LYS A 124 -2.29 -1.98 16.57
CA LYS A 124 -1.94 -0.71 15.90
C LYS A 124 -1.49 -0.91 14.44
N ASP A 125 -1.45 -2.16 13.97
CA ASP A 125 -1.02 -2.51 12.62
C ASP A 125 -2.26 -2.81 11.77
N LEU A 126 -2.48 -2.01 10.73
CA LEU A 126 -3.43 -2.29 9.66
C LEU A 126 -2.71 -3.13 8.60
N VAL A 127 -3.01 -4.43 8.59
CA VAL A 127 -2.55 -5.35 7.55
C VAL A 127 -3.54 -5.30 6.41
N ILE A 128 -3.10 -4.90 5.22
CA ILE A 128 -3.89 -4.87 3.99
C ILE A 128 -3.30 -5.90 3.03
N SER A 129 -4.13 -6.73 2.41
CA SER A 129 -3.72 -7.69 1.39
C SER A 129 -4.64 -7.61 0.18
N LEU A 130 -4.05 -7.58 -1.01
CA LEU A 130 -4.76 -7.68 -2.27
C LEU A 130 -4.47 -9.05 -2.89
N GLN A 131 -5.51 -9.74 -3.35
CA GLN A 131 -5.41 -11.02 -4.03
C GLN A 131 -6.13 -10.93 -5.39
N ASN A 132 -5.51 -11.45 -6.44
CA ASN A 132 -6.17 -11.71 -7.73
C ASN A 132 -6.52 -13.21 -7.78
N SER A 133 -7.80 -13.53 -7.86
CA SER A 133 -8.31 -14.91 -7.86
C SER A 133 -7.93 -15.67 -9.14
N THR A 134 -7.92 -14.97 -10.28
CA THR A 134 -7.63 -15.53 -11.62
C THR A 134 -6.16 -15.89 -11.78
N SER A 135 -5.25 -14.97 -11.45
CA SER A 135 -3.80 -15.18 -11.55
C SER A 135 -3.15 -15.79 -10.31
N LYS A 136 -3.93 -15.99 -9.23
CA LYS A 136 -3.50 -16.48 -7.90
C LYS A 136 -2.38 -15.65 -7.24
N ARG A 137 -2.15 -14.42 -7.73
CA ARG A 137 -1.18 -13.48 -7.16
C ARG A 137 -1.73 -12.83 -5.89
N MET A 138 -0.88 -12.62 -4.90
CA MET A 138 -1.22 -11.97 -3.64
C MET A 138 -0.08 -11.08 -3.15
N SER A 139 -0.41 -9.97 -2.51
CA SER A 139 0.50 -9.05 -1.84
C SER A 139 0.00 -8.69 -0.44
N ILE A 140 0.89 -8.14 0.40
CA ILE A 140 0.55 -7.66 1.74
C ILE A 140 1.33 -6.38 2.03
N ALA A 141 0.63 -5.31 2.40
CA ALA A 141 1.18 -4.09 2.96
C ALA A 141 0.78 -3.95 4.44
N CYS A 142 1.68 -3.42 5.26
CA CYS A 142 1.41 -3.13 6.68
C CYS A 142 1.61 -1.65 6.97
N LEU A 143 0.54 -1.00 7.39
CA LEU A 143 0.46 0.42 7.74
C LEU A 143 0.15 0.56 9.23
N GLN A 144 0.50 1.69 9.83
CA GLN A 144 0.13 2.03 11.21
C GLN A 144 -0.75 3.29 11.17
N PRO A 145 -2.08 3.16 11.27
CA PRO A 145 -3.00 4.28 11.08
C PRO A 145 -2.70 5.46 12.01
N GLU A 146 -2.31 5.19 13.25
CA GLU A 146 -2.00 6.19 14.27
C GLU A 146 -0.82 7.09 13.88
N ASN A 147 0.15 6.53 13.16
CA ASN A 147 1.40 7.17 12.74
C ASN A 147 1.32 7.84 11.36
N ILE A 148 0.36 7.45 10.52
CA ILE A 148 0.19 7.95 9.14
C ILE A 148 -0.94 8.98 9.06
N VAL A 149 -2.09 8.70 9.68
CA VAL A 149 -3.24 9.59 9.65
C VAL A 149 -3.14 10.54 10.83
N ARG A 150 -2.98 11.84 10.57
CA ARG A 150 -2.97 12.90 11.59
C ARG A 150 -4.38 13.15 12.13
N SER A 151 -5.36 13.29 11.25
CA SER A 151 -6.76 13.60 11.60
C SER A 151 -7.77 12.83 10.73
N THR A 152 -8.97 12.62 11.27
CA THR A 152 -10.16 12.15 10.52
C THR A 152 -11.22 13.25 10.41
N SER A 153 -10.85 14.51 10.65
CA SER A 153 -11.73 15.67 10.50
C SER A 153 -12.13 15.90 9.04
N LYS A 154 -13.24 16.62 8.83
CA LYS A 154 -13.68 17.09 7.51
C LYS A 154 -12.71 18.17 7.01
N SER A 155 -11.62 17.74 6.38
CA SER A 155 -10.48 18.58 5.98
C SER A 155 -9.80 17.99 4.76
N TYR A 156 -9.01 18.79 4.03
CA TYR A 156 -8.32 18.32 2.83
C TYR A 156 -7.30 17.21 3.11
N LEU A 157 -6.98 16.43 2.08
CA LEU A 157 -6.22 15.17 2.15
C LEU A 157 -4.93 15.29 2.99
N GLU A 158 -4.04 16.23 2.65
CA GLU A 158 -2.73 16.37 3.31
C GLU A 158 -2.81 16.71 4.82
N LYS A 159 -3.89 17.38 5.25
CA LYS A 159 -4.16 17.65 6.68
C LYS A 159 -4.50 16.36 7.43
N CYS A 160 -5.19 15.44 6.76
CA CYS A 160 -5.60 14.15 7.30
C CYS A 160 -4.47 13.11 7.19
N ILE A 161 -3.77 13.04 6.04
CA ILE A 161 -2.60 12.19 5.78
C ILE A 161 -1.42 13.09 5.34
N PRO A 162 -0.50 13.44 6.24
CA PRO A 162 0.73 14.12 5.84
C PRO A 162 1.58 13.23 4.93
N LYS A 163 2.06 13.77 3.80
CA LYS A 163 2.89 13.07 2.79
C LYS A 163 2.14 11.93 2.07
N THR A 164 0.90 12.16 1.64
CA THR A 164 0.06 11.16 0.97
C THR A 164 0.77 10.44 -0.17
N GLU A 165 1.50 11.15 -1.02
CA GLU A 165 2.20 10.59 -2.18
C GLU A 165 3.11 9.41 -1.77
N LYS A 166 3.86 9.57 -0.67
CA LYS A 166 4.77 8.54 -0.16
C LYS A 166 4.03 7.34 0.46
N ILE A 167 2.73 7.47 0.72
CA ILE A 167 1.83 6.38 1.12
C ILE A 167 1.19 5.74 -0.12
N ILE A 168 0.81 6.52 -1.13
CA ILE A 168 0.32 6.06 -2.43
C ILE A 168 1.41 5.25 -3.13
N ASP A 169 2.61 5.80 -3.35
CA ASP A 169 3.80 5.11 -3.89
C ASP A 169 4.06 3.78 -3.18
N ARG A 170 3.98 3.80 -1.84
CA ARG A 170 4.22 2.62 -1.01
C ARG A 170 3.13 1.57 -1.21
N LEU A 171 1.86 1.96 -1.34
CA LEU A 171 0.76 1.04 -1.66
C LEU A 171 0.87 0.54 -3.11
N ARG A 172 1.16 1.41 -4.09
CA ARG A 172 1.36 1.10 -5.51
C ARG A 172 2.40 -0.02 -5.66
N CYS A 173 3.62 0.20 -5.16
CA CYS A 173 4.74 -0.73 -5.32
C CYS A 173 4.66 -1.99 -4.44
N ASN A 174 4.09 -1.94 -3.23
CA ASN A 174 4.09 -3.09 -2.30
C ASN A 174 2.78 -3.87 -2.27
N LEU A 175 1.66 -3.27 -2.68
CA LEU A 175 0.33 -3.89 -2.67
C LEU A 175 -0.18 -4.13 -4.11
N VAL A 176 -0.29 -3.10 -4.94
CA VAL A 176 -1.09 -3.21 -6.17
C VAL A 176 -0.28 -3.77 -7.35
N ASP A 177 0.90 -3.23 -7.64
CA ASP A 177 1.77 -3.68 -8.74
C ASP A 177 2.13 -5.18 -8.70
N PRO A 178 2.49 -5.79 -7.55
CA PRO A 178 2.81 -7.21 -7.48
C PRO A 178 1.64 -8.13 -7.87
N VAL A 179 0.40 -7.64 -7.76
CA VAL A 179 -0.82 -8.41 -8.00
C VAL A 179 -1.38 -8.16 -9.40
N VAL A 180 -1.53 -6.90 -9.80
CA VAL A 180 -2.08 -6.53 -11.12
C VAL A 180 -1.03 -6.73 -12.21
N ARG A 181 0.09 -5.98 -12.16
CA ARG A 181 1.13 -6.02 -13.19
C ARG A 181 2.01 -7.27 -13.06
N GLY A 182 2.32 -7.68 -11.82
CA GLY A 182 3.24 -8.77 -11.50
C GLY A 182 4.68 -8.29 -11.32
N THR A 183 5.46 -9.01 -10.54
CA THR A 183 6.77 -8.52 -10.08
C THR A 183 7.86 -8.59 -11.15
N LYS A 184 8.15 -7.46 -11.81
CA LYS A 184 9.53 -7.12 -12.16
C LYS A 184 10.16 -6.47 -10.91
N ARG A 185 11.01 -7.20 -10.20
CA ARG A 185 11.68 -6.69 -8.99
C ARG A 185 12.86 -5.80 -9.36
N THR A 186 12.67 -4.49 -9.35
CA THR A 186 13.78 -3.55 -9.15
C THR A 186 14.37 -3.80 -7.76
N ALA A 187 15.69 -3.68 -7.60
CA ALA A 187 16.45 -4.40 -6.57
C ALA A 187 16.36 -3.86 -5.12
N GLU A 188 15.34 -3.09 -4.75
CA GLU A 188 15.13 -2.60 -3.39
C GLU A 188 14.14 -3.50 -2.62
N ALA A 189 14.64 -4.18 -1.58
CA ALA A 189 13.89 -5.23 -0.90
C ALA A 189 12.80 -4.69 0.04
N PRO A 190 11.59 -5.29 0.07
CA PRO A 190 10.49 -4.82 0.91
C PRO A 190 10.78 -5.01 2.41
N PHE A 191 10.25 -4.09 3.21
CA PHE A 191 10.47 -3.94 4.67
C PHE A 191 10.31 -5.22 5.51
N PHE A 192 9.52 -6.20 5.06
CA PHE A 192 9.40 -7.51 5.70
C PHE A 192 10.72 -8.31 5.73
N ALA A 193 11.58 -8.17 4.71
CA ALA A 193 12.87 -8.84 4.67
C ALA A 193 13.84 -8.30 5.74
N GLN A 194 13.85 -6.98 5.96
CA GLN A 194 14.70 -6.31 6.96
C GLN A 194 14.46 -6.86 8.39
N ARG A 195 13.20 -6.98 8.84
CA ARG A 195 12.88 -7.47 10.19
C ARG A 195 13.29 -8.93 10.43
N ILE A 196 13.27 -9.77 9.40
CA ILE A 196 13.77 -11.16 9.50
C ILE A 196 15.30 -11.16 9.56
N HIS A 197 15.95 -10.24 8.84
CA HIS A 197 17.40 -10.11 8.82
C HIS A 197 17.98 -9.63 10.16
N GLU A 198 17.35 -8.67 10.85
CA GLU A 198 17.77 -8.24 12.20
C GLU A 198 17.73 -9.38 13.22
N LYS A 199 16.64 -10.17 13.25
CA LYS A 199 16.55 -11.33 14.16
C LYS A 199 17.59 -12.40 13.86
N LYS A 200 17.99 -12.60 12.59
CA LYS A 200 19.12 -13.48 12.26
C LYS A 200 20.47 -12.88 12.68
N LYS A 201 20.71 -11.57 12.48
CA LYS A 201 21.96 -10.90 12.91
C LYS A 201 22.17 -10.98 14.43
N LEU A 202 21.11 -10.87 15.23
CA LEU A 202 21.19 -10.98 16.69
C LEU A 202 21.50 -12.40 17.19
N LEU A 203 21.21 -13.44 16.41
CA LEU A 203 21.49 -14.85 16.74
C LEU A 203 22.82 -15.37 16.15
N LEU A 204 23.55 -14.54 15.40
CA LEU A 204 24.83 -14.88 14.75
C LEU A 204 26.03 -14.10 15.31
N ARG A 205 25.86 -13.47 16.48
CA ARG A 205 26.99 -12.99 17.30
C ARG A 205 27.47 -14.15 18.19
N ASN A 206 28.46 -14.90 17.71
CA ASN A 206 29.11 -15.95 18.51
C ASN A 206 29.51 -15.41 19.89
N PRO A 207 29.08 -16.02 21.01
CA PRO A 207 29.73 -15.79 22.29
C PRO A 207 31.17 -16.34 22.22
N PRO A 208 32.14 -15.72 22.91
CA PRO A 208 33.45 -16.33 23.07
C PRO A 208 33.30 -17.66 23.82
N PRO A 209 34.15 -18.67 23.56
CA PRO A 209 34.05 -19.97 24.23
C PRO A 209 34.33 -19.81 25.73
N LEU A 210 33.27 -19.92 26.54
CA LEU A 210 33.38 -19.99 27.99
C LEU A 210 34.14 -21.26 28.37
N ARG A 211 35.42 -21.10 28.75
CA ARG A 211 36.21 -22.16 29.35
C ARG A 211 35.63 -22.49 30.73
N VAL A 212 34.85 -23.56 30.82
CA VAL A 212 34.37 -24.11 32.08
C VAL A 212 35.54 -24.77 32.81
N THR A 213 36.18 -24.03 33.72
CA THR A 213 37.14 -24.60 34.67
C THR A 213 36.38 -25.33 35.77
N PHE A 214 36.42 -26.66 35.74
CA PHE A 214 35.93 -27.48 36.85
C PHE A 214 36.93 -27.41 38.01
N ASN A 215 36.67 -26.53 38.98
CA ASN A 215 37.37 -26.58 40.26
C ASN A 215 36.81 -27.75 41.06
N LEU A 216 37.54 -28.86 41.10
CA LEU A 216 37.20 -30.02 41.91
C LEU A 216 37.42 -29.67 43.40
N ILE A 217 36.33 -29.35 44.10
CA ILE A 217 36.36 -29.16 45.55
C ILE A 217 36.36 -30.55 46.20
N GLU A 218 37.54 -31.00 46.62
CA GLU A 218 37.70 -32.21 47.42
C GLU A 218 37.07 -31.98 48.80
N SER A 219 35.97 -32.69 49.09
CA SER A 219 35.14 -32.44 50.26
C SER A 219 35.60 -33.28 51.45
N THR A 220 36.37 -32.68 52.35
CA THR A 220 36.80 -33.30 53.61
C THR A 220 35.61 -33.51 54.55
N HIS A 221 35.16 -34.76 54.70
CA HIS A 221 34.25 -35.17 55.77
C HIS A 221 34.89 -36.28 56.61
N ALA A 222 35.02 -36.03 57.90
CA ALA A 222 35.55 -36.99 58.87
C ALA A 222 34.56 -37.17 60.04
N SER A 223 34.03 -38.38 60.17
CA SER A 223 33.46 -39.00 61.37
C SER A 223 33.45 -40.52 61.09
N VAL A 224 34.07 -41.44 61.85
CA VAL A 224 34.20 -41.64 63.31
C VAL A 224 32.92 -42.20 63.93
N GLY A 225 33.04 -43.43 64.46
CA GLY A 225 32.00 -44.24 65.11
C GLY A 225 31.07 -44.98 64.12
N SER A 226 30.75 -46.27 64.26
CA SER A 226 31.23 -47.36 65.15
C SER A 226 30.83 -48.72 64.50
N ASP A 227 30.72 -49.94 65.05
CA ASP A 227 30.97 -50.73 66.30
C ASP A 227 30.79 -52.23 65.87
N GLU A 228 31.08 -53.34 66.57
CA GLU A 228 31.92 -53.74 67.73
C GLU A 228 32.00 -55.30 67.71
N THR A 229 33.08 -55.96 68.18
CA THR A 229 33.29 -57.44 68.27
C THR A 229 33.30 -58.23 66.93
N THR A 230 33.87 -59.45 66.81
CA THR A 230 34.36 -60.44 67.82
C THR A 230 35.74 -60.97 67.45
#